data_AF-A0A8H6WY44-F1
#
_entry.id   AF-A0A8H6WY44-F1
#
_cell.length_a   1.000
_cell.length_b   1.000
_cell.length_c   1.000
_cell.angle_alpha   90.00
_cell.angle_beta   90.00
_cell.angle_gamma   90.00
#
_symmetry.space_group_name_H-M   'P 1'
#
loop_
_entity.id
_entity.type
_entity.pdbx_description
1 polymer ?
#
loop_
_entity_poly.entity_id
_entity_poly.type
_entity_poly.pdbx_seq_one_letter_code
_entity_poly.pdbx_strand_id
1 'polypeptide(L)'
;MPFFGTSSSTTRGRRSWFHRTSRDRRAGGLKAALANPNTTHRGRKNAKSELHSMGRSSHVPFMTKVKRTLGIRSSPRRRTTFSRKSRF
;
A
#
# COMPACT_ATOMS: atom_id res chain seq x y z
N MET A 1 5.27 7.84 -51.37
CA MET A 1 5.38 6.60 -50.57
C MET A 1 5.69 6.96 -49.11
N PRO A 2 4.70 6.92 -48.19
CA PRO A 2 4.99 6.64 -46.78
C PRO A 2 4.06 5.57 -46.14
N PHE A 3 4.76 4.66 -45.47
CA PHE A 3 4.53 3.66 -44.43
C PHE A 3 3.18 3.52 -43.67
N PHE A 4 2.85 2.23 -43.46
CA PHE A 4 1.75 1.64 -42.68
C PHE A 4 1.61 2.19 -41.25
N GLY A 5 0.43 2.73 -40.95
CA GLY A 5 -0.02 2.95 -39.57
C GLY A 5 -0.67 1.69 -39.02
N THR A 6 0.04 0.93 -38.18
CA THR A 6 -0.60 -0.12 -37.38
C THR A 6 -1.34 0.55 -36.22
N SER A 7 -2.67 0.61 -36.35
CA SER A 7 -3.58 0.99 -35.27
C SER A 7 -3.49 -0.02 -34.13
N SER A 8 -2.46 0.12 -33.28
CA SER A 8 -2.37 -0.59 -32.01
C SER A 8 -3.38 0.03 -31.06
N SER A 9 -4.63 -0.46 -31.13
CA SER A 9 -5.71 -0.17 -30.19
C SER A 9 -5.32 -0.73 -28.82
N THR A 10 -4.46 0.01 -28.13
CA THR A 10 -4.08 -0.29 -26.75
C THR A 10 -5.22 0.20 -25.87
N THR A 11 -6.09 -0.75 -25.52
CA THR A 11 -7.11 -0.61 -24.49
C THR A 11 -6.45 -0.06 -23.23
N ARG A 12 -6.61 1.24 -23.00
CA ARG A 12 -6.18 1.93 -21.79
C ARG A 12 -6.85 1.24 -20.62
N GLY A 13 -6.11 0.39 -19.91
CA GLY A 13 -6.55 -0.26 -18.69
C GLY A 13 -7.11 0.79 -17.75
N ARG A 14 -8.44 0.81 -17.63
CA ARG A 14 -9.19 1.74 -16.80
C ARG A 14 -8.70 1.54 -15.37
N ARG A 15 -7.87 2.48 -14.91
CA ARG A 15 -7.37 2.61 -13.54
C ARG A 15 -8.57 2.58 -12.62
N SER A 16 -8.90 1.41 -12.08
CA SER A 16 -10.26 1.19 -11.60
C SER A 16 -10.64 2.15 -10.48
N TRP A 17 -11.72 2.89 -10.75
CA TRP A 17 -12.46 3.80 -9.90
C TRP A 17 -13.28 3.01 -8.85
N PHE A 18 -12.75 1.88 -8.35
CA PHE A 18 -13.39 1.18 -7.26
C PHE A 18 -13.23 2.05 -6.02
N HIS A 19 -14.32 2.71 -5.64
CA HIS A 19 -14.53 3.24 -4.31
C HIS A 19 -14.27 2.09 -3.32
N ARG A 20 -13.03 1.93 -2.86
CA ARG A 20 -12.71 0.97 -1.81
C ARG A 20 -13.63 1.27 -0.65
N THR A 21 -14.40 0.27 -0.23
CA THR A 21 -15.36 0.38 0.85
C THR A 21 -14.66 0.93 2.08
N SER A 22 -15.34 1.74 2.90
CA SER A 22 -14.77 2.39 4.09
C SER A 22 -14.03 1.40 4.99
N ARG A 23 -14.53 0.15 5.08
CA ARG A 23 -13.95 -0.97 5.81
C ARG A 23 -12.54 -1.37 5.35
N ASP A 24 -12.24 -1.30 4.05
CA ASP A 24 -10.91 -1.66 3.52
C ASP A 24 -9.85 -0.63 3.86
N ARG A 25 -10.22 0.65 3.79
CA ARG A 25 -9.33 1.75 4.19
C ARG A 25 -9.05 1.68 5.68
N ARG A 26 -10.08 1.42 6.49
CA ARG A 26 -9.96 1.24 7.94
C ARG A 26 -9.03 0.07 8.28
N ALA A 27 -9.23 -1.10 7.67
CA ALA A 27 -8.34 -2.24 7.84
C ALA A 27 -6.89 -1.94 7.41
N GLY A 28 -6.69 -1.17 6.33
CA GLY A 28 -5.37 -0.71 5.90
C GLY A 28 -4.69 0.17 6.96
N GLY A 29 -5.42 1.14 7.52
CA GLY A 29 -4.94 2.00 8.60
C GLY A 29 -4.57 1.23 9.87
N LEU A 30 -5.40 0.28 10.28
CA LEU A 30 -5.12 -0.57 11.45
C LEU A 30 -3.90 -1.47 11.24
N LYS A 31 -3.73 -2.04 10.04
CA LYS A 31 -2.53 -2.81 9.68
C LYS A 31 -1.27 -1.93 9.70
N ALA A 32 -1.37 -0.69 9.22
CA ALA A 32 -0.28 0.27 9.30
C ALA A 32 0.06 0.62 10.75
N ALA A 33 -0.95 0.73 11.63
CA ALA A 33 -0.74 0.95 13.05
C ALA A 33 0.01 -0.22 13.70
N LEU A 34 -0.32 -1.47 13.36
CA LEU A 34 0.43 -2.64 13.85
C LEU A 34 1.89 -2.66 13.38
N ALA A 35 2.15 -2.12 12.20
CA ALA A 35 3.49 -2.03 11.66
C ALA A 35 4.28 -0.86 12.28
N ASN A 36 3.68 0.31 12.49
CA ASN A 36 4.39 1.53 12.87
C ASN A 36 5.08 1.39 14.26
N PRO A 37 6.42 1.48 14.36
CA PRO A 37 7.14 1.30 15.62
C PRO A 37 6.79 2.39 16.65
N ASN A 38 6.36 3.56 16.18
CA ASN A 38 6.00 4.69 17.03
C ASN A 38 4.58 4.57 17.59
N THR A 39 3.86 3.48 17.28
CA THR A 39 2.55 3.24 17.87
C THR A 39 2.66 2.67 19.27
N THR A 40 1.87 3.25 20.17
CA THR A 40 1.80 2.82 21.56
C THR A 40 1.36 1.36 21.65
N HIS A 41 1.76 0.68 22.73
CA HIS A 41 1.37 -0.71 22.98
C HIS A 41 -0.15 -0.87 23.03
N ARG A 42 -0.85 0.05 23.72
CA ARG A 42 -2.32 0.10 23.78
C ARG A 42 -2.94 0.33 22.39
N GLY A 43 -2.37 1.22 21.59
CA GLY A 43 -2.81 1.47 20.22
C GLY A 43 -2.72 0.22 19.34
N ARG A 44 -1.62 -0.55 19.45
CA ARG A 44 -1.48 -1.84 18.74
C ARG A 44 -2.45 -2.90 19.24
N LYS A 45 -2.73 -2.98 20.55
CA LYS A 45 -3.72 -3.91 21.11
C LYS A 45 -5.12 -3.62 20.56
N ASN A 46 -5.51 -2.35 20.55
CA ASN A 46 -6.79 -1.90 20.00
C ASN A 46 -6.88 -2.21 18.49
N ALA A 47 -5.84 -1.87 17.72
CA ALA A 47 -5.81 -2.14 16.28
C ALA A 47 -5.87 -3.64 15.96
N LYS A 48 -5.25 -4.49 16.79
CA LYS A 48 -5.35 -5.95 16.68
C LYS A 48 -6.77 -6.43 16.93
N SER A 49 -7.39 -5.95 18.01
CA SER A 49 -8.78 -6.28 18.37
C SER A 49 -9.76 -5.88 17.26
N GLU A 50 -9.55 -4.71 16.66
CA GLU A 50 -10.41 -4.16 15.62
C GLU A 50 -10.22 -4.86 14.27
N LEU A 51 -9.00 -5.29 13.93
CA LEU A 51 -8.79 -6.15 12.77
C LEU A 51 -9.43 -7.53 12.96
N HIS A 52 -9.38 -8.06 14.19
CA HIS A 52 -9.99 -9.34 14.52
C HIS A 52 -11.53 -9.28 14.40
N SER A 53 -12.16 -8.22 14.94
CA SER A 53 -13.60 -8.00 14.77
C SER A 53 -14.01 -7.74 13.32
N MET A 54 -13.08 -7.26 12.47
CA MET A 54 -13.29 -7.15 11.03
C MET A 54 -13.09 -8.47 10.25
N GLY A 55 -12.70 -9.56 10.91
CA GLY A 55 -12.34 -10.82 10.24
C GLY A 55 -11.08 -10.71 9.38
N ARG A 56 -10.19 -9.77 9.70
CA ARG A 56 -8.96 -9.48 8.94
C ARG A 56 -7.73 -9.98 9.70
N SER A 57 -6.76 -10.51 8.96
CA SER A 57 -5.48 -10.91 9.55
C SER A 57 -4.73 -9.70 10.12
N SER A 58 -4.37 -9.80 11.40
CA SER A 58 -3.54 -8.83 12.14
C SER A 58 -2.06 -9.24 12.15
N HIS A 59 -1.64 -10.18 11.30
CA HIS A 59 -0.30 -10.74 11.35
C HIS A 59 0.73 -9.78 10.73
N VAL A 60 1.71 -9.36 11.55
CA VAL A 60 2.92 -8.68 11.08
C VAL A 60 4.04 -9.72 11.02
N PRO A 61 4.71 -9.93 9.87
CA PRO A 61 5.75 -10.95 9.73
C PRO A 61 6.85 -10.80 10.78
N PHE A 62 7.36 -11.92 11.30
CA PHE A 62 8.41 -11.91 12.32
C PHE A 62 9.65 -11.13 11.86
N MET A 63 10.10 -11.35 10.63
CA MET A 63 11.21 -10.60 10.02
C MET A 63 10.95 -9.10 9.96
N THR A 64 9.71 -8.66 9.76
CA THR A 64 9.34 -7.24 9.78
C THR A 64 9.46 -6.63 11.18
N LYS A 65 9.36 -7.42 12.24
CA LYS A 65 9.62 -6.99 13.62
C LYS A 65 11.12 -6.95 13.91
N VAL A 66 11.85 -8.02 13.59
CA VAL A 66 13.31 -8.13 13.80
C VAL A 66 14.10 -7.04 13.07
N LYS A 67 13.81 -6.82 11.78
CA LYS A 67 14.43 -5.73 11.00
C LYS A 67 14.19 -4.36 11.63
N ARG A 68 13.06 -4.18 12.30
CA ARG A 68 12.67 -2.94 12.97
C ARG A 68 13.40 -2.74 14.30
N THR A 69 13.51 -3.79 15.11
CA THR A 69 14.22 -3.75 16.40
C THR A 69 15.72 -3.52 16.21
N LEU A 70 16.28 -4.00 15.09
CA LEU A 70 17.69 -3.80 14.75
C LEU A 70 17.94 -2.51 13.94
N GLY A 71 16.92 -1.69 13.65
CA GLY A 71 17.06 -0.48 12.83
C GLY A 71 17.34 -0.72 11.33
N ILE A 72 17.39 -1.98 10.88
CA ILE A 72 17.70 -2.38 9.51
C ILE A 72 16.45 -2.22 8.62
N ARG A 73 16.27 -1.04 8.02
CA ARG A 73 15.19 -0.78 7.06
C ARG A 73 15.57 -1.28 5.65
N SER A 74 15.03 -2.43 5.22
CA SER A 74 15.35 -3.02 3.91
C SER A 74 14.54 -2.51 2.70
N SER A 75 14.02 -1.28 2.68
CA SER A 75 13.21 -0.83 1.52
C SER A 75 13.71 0.48 0.93
N PRO A 76 14.22 0.49 -0.32
CA PRO A 76 14.18 1.68 -1.13
C PRO A 76 12.70 1.97 -1.38
N ARG A 77 12.22 3.11 -0.87
CA ARG A 77 10.90 3.65 -1.20
C ARG A 77 10.84 3.69 -2.74
N ARG A 78 10.05 2.82 -3.38
CA ARG A 78 9.79 2.91 -4.82
C ARG A 78 9.28 4.32 -5.08
N ARG A 79 10.16 5.22 -5.54
CA ARG A 79 9.78 6.51 -6.07
C ARG A 79 9.01 6.16 -7.33
N THR A 80 7.69 6.22 -7.26
CA THR A 80 6.90 6.39 -8.45
C THR A 80 7.40 7.69 -9.08
N THR A 81 8.24 7.59 -10.10
CA THR A 81 8.60 8.71 -10.96
C THR A 81 7.31 9.13 -11.66
N PHE A 82 6.55 10.01 -11.01
CA PHE A 82 5.57 10.82 -11.72
C PHE A 82 6.40 11.73 -12.64
N SER A 83 6.66 11.25 -13.86
CA SER A 83 7.12 12.08 -14.95
C SER A 83 6.01 13.10 -15.23
N ARG A 84 6.05 14.23 -14.51
CA ARG A 84 5.34 15.45 -14.92
C ARG A 84 6.04 15.90 -16.21
N LYS A 85 5.56 15.40 -17.35
CA LYS A 85 5.89 15.96 -18.65
C LYS A 85 5.28 17.36 -18.69
N SER A 86 6.06 18.37 -18.29
CA SER A 86 5.73 19.78 -18.49
C SER A 86 5.70 20.02 -19.99
N ARG A 87 4.50 20.26 -20.52
CA ARG A 87 4.30 20.81 -21.85
C ARG A 87 4.48 22.33 -21.74
N PHE A 88 5.54 22.85 -22.33
CA PHE A 88 5.52 24.13 -23.04
C PHE A 88 5.64 23.77 -24.52
#